data_AF-A0A2S1EPR4-F1
#
_entry.id   AF-A0A2S1EPR4-F1
#
_cell.length_a   1.000
_cell.length_b   1.000
_cell.length_c   1.000
_cell.angle_alpha   90.00
_cell.angle_beta   90.00
_cell.angle_gamma   90.00
#
_symmetry.space_group_name_H-M   'P 1'
#
loop_
_entity.id
_entity.type
_entity.pdbx_description
1 polymer ?
#
loop_
_entity_poly.entity_id
_entity_poly.type
_entity_poly.pdbx_seq_one_letter_code
_entity_poly.pdbx_strand_id
1 'polypeptide(L)'
;MTFRVFKKKQLKRKYEIPGGTICKAIVAFCRLLVTIFAFFISFVPPSNLPESSHHAYLAILIISYLFVLVLPFILYVIFNHHKGQYVDESDIPKHFKAEDIVKSVPPIARGEFHIVPNDDKDNFNAEKVKK
;
A
#
# COMPACT_ATOMS: atom_id res chain seq x y z
N MET A 1 -3.72 12.53 2.61
CA MET A 1 -3.17 12.19 3.94
C MET A 1 -2.65 13.41 4.73
N THR A 2 -2.78 14.63 4.20
CA THR A 2 -2.18 15.86 4.76
C THR A 2 -2.98 16.46 5.94
N PHE A 3 -4.30 16.29 5.96
CA PHE A 3 -5.16 16.84 7.03
C PHE A 3 -5.24 16.00 8.32
N ARG A 4 -4.81 14.72 8.30
CA ARG A 4 -4.97 13.80 9.45
C ARG A 4 -3.93 13.99 10.56
N VAL A 5 -2.81 14.66 10.28
CA VAL A 5 -1.77 14.95 11.28
C VAL A 5 -2.30 15.89 12.37
N PHE A 6 -3.17 16.83 12.01
CA PHE A 6 -3.77 17.78 12.95
C PHE A 6 -4.97 17.20 13.71
N LYS A 7 -5.74 16.29 13.08
CA LYS A 7 -7.00 15.77 13.63
C LYS A 7 -6.82 14.67 14.69
N LYS A 8 -5.70 13.92 14.67
CA LYS A 8 -5.41 12.87 15.66
C LYS A 8 -3.99 13.03 16.25
N LYS A 9 -3.78 14.09 17.03
CA LYS A 9 -2.51 14.34 17.74
C LYS A 9 -2.31 13.41 18.95
N GLN A 10 -3.40 12.98 19.60
CA GLN A 10 -3.40 12.27 20.88
C GLN A 10 -3.15 10.75 20.80
N LEU A 11 -2.73 10.22 19.66
CA LEU A 11 -2.43 8.79 19.52
C LEU A 11 -0.96 8.55 19.86
N LYS A 12 -0.68 7.65 20.82
CA LYS A 12 0.69 7.22 21.17
C LYS A 12 1.30 6.45 20.00
N ARG A 13 2.10 7.13 19.18
CA ARG A 13 2.81 6.52 18.05
C ARG A 13 4.13 5.93 18.53
N LYS A 14 4.46 4.71 18.10
CA LYS A 14 5.77 4.08 18.39
C LYS A 14 6.90 4.69 17.56
N TYR A 15 6.58 5.26 16.39
CA TYR A 15 7.53 5.95 15.53
C TYR A 15 7.05 7.39 15.30
N GLU A 16 7.92 8.33 15.64
CA GLU A 16 7.68 9.76 15.50
C GLU A 16 8.84 10.34 14.69
N ILE A 17 8.53 11.03 13.59
CA ILE A 17 9.54 11.76 12.82
C ILE A 17 10.04 12.93 13.70
N PRO A 18 11.35 13.03 13.98
CA PRO A 18 11.91 14.15 14.73
C PRO A 18 11.69 15.47 13.96
N GLY A 19 11.38 16.57 14.67
CA GLY A 19 11.07 17.87 14.05
C GLY A 19 9.63 18.39 14.26
N GLY A 20 8.84 17.73 15.11
CA GLY A 20 7.51 18.22 15.49
C GLY A 20 6.46 18.15 14.39
N THR A 21 5.33 18.82 14.60
CA THR A 21 4.16 18.73 13.68
C THR A 21 4.41 19.44 12.36
N ILE A 22 5.19 20.51 12.36
CA ILE A 22 5.42 21.37 11.18
C ILE A 22 6.31 20.66 10.16
N CYS A 23 7.44 20.08 10.58
CA CYS A 23 8.29 19.30 9.69
C CYS A 23 7.55 18.09 9.08
N LYS A 24 6.71 17.40 9.88
CA LYS A 24 5.85 16.31 9.38
C LYS A 24 4.91 16.79 8.25
N ALA A 25 4.35 17.99 8.39
CA ALA A 25 3.47 18.57 7.38
C ALA A 25 4.23 18.95 6.11
N ILE A 26 5.40 19.60 6.23
CA ILE A 26 6.22 20.02 5.09
C ILE A 26 6.69 18.81 4.29
N VAL A 27 7.27 17.79 4.95
CA VAL A 27 7.75 16.57 4.27
C VAL A 27 6.62 15.86 3.55
N ALA A 28 5.43 15.75 4.17
CA ALA A 28 4.26 15.16 3.54
C ALA A 28 3.79 15.98 2.33
N PHE A 29 3.83 17.31 2.42
CA PHE A 29 3.43 18.20 1.33
C PHE A 29 4.42 18.18 0.17
N CYS A 30 5.73 18.23 0.44
CA CYS A 30 6.76 18.08 -0.58
C CYS A 30 6.62 16.75 -1.33
N ARG A 31 6.40 15.64 -0.61
CA ARG A 31 6.20 14.33 -1.26
C ARG A 31 4.94 14.31 -2.14
N LEU A 32 3.86 14.94 -1.68
CA LEU A 32 2.63 15.06 -2.47
C LEU A 32 2.89 15.86 -3.75
N LEU A 33 3.56 17.02 -3.66
CA LEU A 33 3.86 17.85 -4.83
C LEU A 33 4.77 17.13 -5.83
N VAL A 34 5.81 16.44 -5.35
CA VAL A 34 6.71 15.66 -6.22
C VAL A 34 5.95 14.56 -6.96
N THR A 35 5.04 13.84 -6.29
CA THR A 35 4.19 12.83 -6.94
C THR A 35 3.28 13.45 -8.00
N ILE A 36 2.66 14.60 -7.70
CA ILE A 36 1.79 15.30 -8.65
C ILE A 36 2.60 15.75 -9.87
N PHE A 37 3.79 16.30 -9.67
CA PHE A 37 4.65 16.75 -10.77
C PHE A 37 5.15 15.59 -11.64
N ALA A 38 5.61 14.51 -11.01
CA ALA A 38 6.01 13.29 -11.70
C ALA A 38 4.86 12.67 -12.51
N PHE A 39 3.63 12.74 -11.98
CA PHE A 39 2.44 12.31 -12.70
C PHE A 39 2.26 13.11 -14.00
N PHE A 40 2.31 14.46 -13.94
CA PHE A 40 2.19 15.28 -15.15
C PHE A 40 3.33 15.08 -16.16
N ILE A 41 4.57 14.91 -15.69
CA ILE A 41 5.71 14.61 -16.58
C ILE A 41 5.53 13.27 -17.30
N SER A 42 4.85 12.30 -16.69
CA SER A 42 4.60 11.00 -17.31
C SER A 42 3.72 11.10 -18.57
N PHE A 43 2.98 12.20 -18.73
CA PHE A 43 2.19 12.50 -19.94
C PHE A 43 2.96 13.33 -20.97
N VAL A 44 4.25 13.57 -20.78
CA VAL A 44 5.09 14.27 -21.77
C VAL A 44 5.77 13.20 -22.65
N PRO A 45 5.39 13.09 -23.93
CA PRO A 45 6.02 12.14 -24.82
C PRO A 45 7.45 12.57 -25.17
N PRO A 46 8.37 11.63 -25.43
CA PRO A 46 9.72 11.97 -25.85
C PRO A 46 9.71 12.54 -27.28
N SER A 47 10.53 13.57 -27.52
CA SER A 47 10.61 14.34 -28.78
C SER A 47 11.05 13.56 -30.02
N ASN A 48 11.32 12.26 -29.89
CA ASN A 48 11.87 11.42 -30.95
C ASN A 48 10.79 10.67 -31.74
N LEU A 49 9.50 10.91 -31.47
CA LEU A 49 8.37 10.30 -32.17
C LEU A 49 7.79 11.25 -33.22
N PRO A 50 7.27 10.74 -34.36
CA PRO A 50 6.57 11.57 -35.36
C PRO A 50 5.41 12.33 -34.71
N GLU A 51 5.28 13.63 -34.96
CA GLU A 51 4.24 14.47 -34.36
C GLU A 51 2.81 13.94 -34.61
N SER A 52 2.60 13.24 -35.73
CA SER A 52 1.33 12.60 -36.08
C SER A 52 0.90 11.50 -35.12
N SER A 53 1.83 10.92 -34.35
CA SER A 53 1.58 9.79 -33.43
C SER A 53 1.46 10.19 -31.96
N HIS A 54 1.79 11.44 -31.60
CA HIS A 54 1.73 11.93 -30.22
C HIS A 54 0.33 11.80 -29.63
N HIS A 55 -0.70 12.13 -30.41
CA HIS A 55 -2.08 12.03 -29.97
C HIS A 55 -2.51 10.58 -29.68
N ALA A 56 -2.07 9.63 -30.51
CA ALA A 56 -2.38 8.21 -30.30
C ALA A 56 -1.68 7.67 -29.04
N TYR A 57 -0.41 8.02 -28.83
CA TYR A 57 0.34 7.65 -27.63
C TYR A 57 -0.36 8.13 -26.35
N LEU A 58 -0.70 9.42 -26.31
CA LEU A 58 -1.37 10.01 -25.15
C LEU A 58 -2.76 9.42 -24.92
N ALA A 59 -3.53 9.18 -25.99
CA ALA A 59 -4.85 8.59 -25.89
C ALA A 59 -4.81 7.20 -25.23
N ILE A 60 -3.94 6.31 -25.71
CA ILE A 60 -3.80 4.95 -25.15
C ILE A 60 -3.30 5.00 -23.69
N LEU A 61 -2.37 5.91 -23.39
CA LEU A 61 -1.84 6.08 -22.05
C LEU A 61 -2.92 6.54 -21.06
N ILE A 62 -3.74 7.52 -21.43
CA ILE A 62 -4.85 8.00 -20.60
C ILE A 62 -5.92 6.91 -20.41
N ILE A 63 -6.30 6.21 -21.48
CA ILE A 63 -7.35 5.17 -21.44
C ILE A 63 -6.90 3.99 -20.55
N SER A 64 -5.67 3.51 -20.72
CA SER A 64 -5.13 2.41 -19.91
C SER A 64 -4.97 2.80 -18.44
N TYR A 65 -4.51 4.03 -18.17
CA TYR A 65 -4.44 4.55 -16.81
C TYR A 65 -5.83 4.61 -16.15
N LEU A 66 -6.83 5.15 -16.84
CA LEU A 66 -8.19 5.26 -16.31
C LEU A 66 -8.79 3.88 -16.03
N PHE A 67 -8.54 2.90 -16.90
CA PHE A 67 -8.99 1.53 -16.70
C PHE A 67 -8.47 0.91 -15.41
N VAL A 68 -7.15 1.00 -15.17
CA VAL A 68 -6.51 0.49 -13.95
C VAL A 68 -6.98 1.28 -12.71
N LEU A 69 -7.22 2.58 -12.85
CA LEU A 69 -7.70 3.44 -11.76
C LEU A 69 -9.13 3.10 -11.34
N VAL A 70 -10.02 2.77 -12.28
CA VAL A 70 -11.43 2.49 -12.03
C VAL A 70 -11.64 1.06 -11.48
N LEU A 71 -10.79 0.12 -11.87
CA LEU A 71 -10.88 -1.29 -11.48
C LEU A 71 -11.04 -1.55 -9.97
N PRO A 72 -10.25 -0.96 -9.04
CA PRO A 72 -10.43 -1.18 -7.61
C PRO A 72 -11.79 -0.66 -7.09
N PHE A 73 -12.34 0.39 -7.69
CA PHE A 73 -13.66 0.92 -7.30
C PHE A 73 -14.79 0.00 -7.75
N ILE A 74 -14.70 -0.55 -8.96
CA ILE A 74 -15.66 -1.55 -9.45
C ILE A 74 -15.65 -2.77 -8.53
N LEU A 75 -14.46 -3.31 -8.24
CA LEU A 75 -14.32 -4.44 -7.32
C LEU A 75 -14.88 -4.12 -5.94
N TYR A 76 -14.58 -2.94 -5.39
CA TYR A 76 -15.11 -2.54 -4.09
C TYR A 76 -16.65 -2.56 -4.03
N VAL A 77 -17.33 -2.04 -5.05
CA VAL A 77 -18.80 -2.02 -5.09
C VAL A 77 -19.41 -3.42 -5.18
N ILE A 78 -18.81 -4.29 -6.00
CA ILE A 78 -19.26 -5.69 -6.16
C ILE A 78 -19.04 -6.47 -4.86
N PHE A 79 -17.83 -6.43 -4.30
CA PHE A 79 -17.47 -7.21 -3.10
C PHE A 79 -18.13 -6.70 -1.82
N ASN A 80 -18.55 -5.42 -1.74
CA ASN A 80 -19.28 -4.90 -0.58
C ASN A 80 -20.63 -5.61 -0.35
N HIS A 81 -21.16 -6.32 -1.34
CA HIS A 81 -22.39 -7.13 -1.22
C HIS A 81 -22.16 -8.55 -0.64
N HIS A 82 -20.93 -9.04 -0.54
CA HIS A 82 -20.59 -10.39 -0.04
C HIS A 82 -20.14 -10.40 1.45
N LYS A 83 -20.66 -9.49 2.27
CA LYS A 83 -20.35 -9.45 3.71
C LYS A 83 -21.06 -10.59 4.45
N GLY A 84 -20.44 -11.76 4.49
CA GLY A 84 -21.05 -12.88 5.20
C GLY A 84 -20.15 -14.10 5.44
N GLN A 85 -18.82 -13.97 5.43
CA GLN A 85 -17.98 -15.05 5.94
C GLN A 85 -17.44 -14.66 7.32
N TYR A 86 -17.94 -15.36 8.32
CA TYR A 86 -17.49 -15.28 9.71
C TYR A 86 -16.06 -15.81 9.75
N VAL A 87 -15.10 -14.90 9.95
CA VAL A 87 -13.69 -15.25 10.16
C VAL A 87 -13.55 -15.63 11.62
N ASP A 88 -13.27 -16.90 11.90
CA ASP A 88 -12.95 -17.36 13.25
C ASP A 88 -11.69 -16.63 13.76
N GLU A 89 -11.62 -16.32 15.06
CA GLU A 89 -10.48 -15.61 15.68
C GLU A 89 -9.16 -16.37 15.46
N SER A 90 -9.25 -17.68 15.21
CA SER A 90 -8.13 -18.54 14.84
C SER A 90 -7.57 -18.26 13.44
N ASP A 91 -8.35 -17.73 12.50
CA ASP A 91 -7.95 -17.40 11.12
C ASP A 91 -7.33 -16.00 10.99
N ILE A 92 -7.16 -15.28 12.10
CA ILE A 92 -6.56 -13.94 12.08
C ILE A 92 -5.07 -14.07 11.70
N PRO A 93 -4.65 -13.54 10.55
CA PRO A 93 -3.29 -13.70 10.09
C PRO A 93 -2.30 -13.00 11.02
N LYS A 94 -1.25 -13.71 11.42
CA LYS A 94 -0.20 -13.15 12.29
C LYS A 94 0.72 -12.25 11.48
N HIS A 95 1.00 -11.06 11.99
CA HIS A 95 1.91 -10.10 11.38
C HIS A 95 3.36 -10.62 11.46
N PHE A 96 4.14 -10.53 10.36
CA PHE A 96 5.56 -10.91 10.38
C PHE A 96 6.32 -10.11 11.43
N LYS A 97 7.19 -10.79 12.19
CA LYS A 97 8.23 -10.10 12.96
C LYS A 97 9.39 -9.75 12.04
N ALA A 98 10.16 -8.72 12.42
CA ALA A 98 11.33 -8.27 11.66
C ALA A 98 12.45 -9.34 11.57
N GLU A 99 12.35 -10.41 12.35
CA GLU A 99 13.26 -11.55 12.35
C GLU A 99 12.86 -12.61 11.30
N ASP A 100 11.57 -12.73 11.00
CA ASP A 100 11.00 -13.77 10.13
C ASP A 100 10.97 -13.36 8.64
N ILE A 101 11.48 -12.17 8.31
CA ILE A 101 11.50 -11.65 6.94
C ILE A 101 12.65 -12.27 6.13
N VAL A 102 12.30 -12.90 5.01
CA VAL A 102 13.29 -13.37 4.04
C VAL A 102 13.99 -12.16 3.41
N LYS A 103 15.23 -11.89 3.83
CA LYS A 103 15.96 -10.67 3.46
C LYS A 103 16.27 -10.57 1.96
N SER A 104 16.33 -11.70 1.26
CA SER A 104 16.59 -11.79 -0.18
C SER A 104 15.39 -11.40 -1.07
N VAL A 105 14.17 -11.43 -0.54
CA VAL A 105 12.97 -11.00 -1.28
C VAL A 105 12.88 -9.47 -1.25
N PRO A 106 12.60 -8.77 -2.37
CA PRO A 106 12.46 -7.31 -2.36
C PRO A 106 11.24 -6.89 -1.53
N PRO A 107 11.30 -5.75 -0.81
CA PRO A 107 10.21 -5.33 0.10
C PRO A 107 8.82 -5.26 -0.55
N ILE A 108 8.75 -4.92 -1.84
CA ILE A 108 7.49 -4.79 -2.60
C ILE A 108 6.80 -6.16 -2.80
N ALA A 109 7.57 -7.25 -2.77
CA ALA A 109 7.06 -8.61 -2.98
C ALA A 109 6.95 -9.42 -1.67
N ARG A 110 7.18 -8.80 -0.50
CA ARG A 110 7.05 -9.48 0.79
C ARG A 110 5.59 -9.44 1.26
N GLY A 111 5.08 -10.59 1.68
CA GLY A 111 3.83 -10.64 2.44
C GLY A 111 4.02 -10.08 3.85
N GLU A 112 2.99 -9.44 4.40
CA GLU A 112 2.97 -8.92 5.79
C GLU A 112 2.28 -9.89 6.78
N PHE A 113 1.65 -10.94 6.26
CA PHE A 113 0.82 -11.87 7.02
C PHE A 113 1.21 -13.33 6.76
N HIS A 114 1.36 -14.12 7.83
CA HIS A 114 1.53 -15.56 7.74
C HIS A 114 0.16 -16.26 7.91
N ILE A 115 -0.25 -17.03 6.90
CA ILE A 115 -1.38 -17.96 7.01
C ILE A 115 -0.83 -19.21 7.66
N VAL A 116 -1.09 -19.40 8.96
CA VAL A 116 -0.69 -20.62 9.67
C VAL A 116 -1.89 -21.56 9.65
N PRO A 117 -1.81 -22.71 8.96
CA PRO A 117 -2.85 -23.75 9.00
C PRO A 117 -3.10 -24.19 10.44
N ASN A 118 -4.34 -24.58 10.77
CA ASN A 118 -4.70 -24.93 12.14
C ASN A 118 -3.87 -26.10 12.70
N ASP A 119 -3.41 -27.04 11.86
CA ASP A 119 -2.66 -28.23 12.26
C ASP A 119 -1.25 -27.93 12.82
N ASP A 120 -0.67 -26.77 12.50
CA ASP A 120 0.70 -26.39 12.92
C ASP A 120 0.72 -25.52 14.19
N LYS A 121 -0.44 -24.99 14.62
CA LYS A 121 -0.53 -24.11 15.80
C LYS A 121 -0.24 -24.85 17.10
N ASP A 122 -0.59 -26.12 17.14
CA ASP A 122 -0.46 -27.01 18.30
C ASP A 122 1.02 -27.34 18.57
N ASN A 123 1.77 -27.58 17.49
CA ASN A 123 3.20 -27.89 17.53
C ASN A 123 4.06 -26.65 17.81
N PHE A 124 3.70 -25.49 17.24
CA PHE A 124 4.43 -24.23 17.47
C PHE A 124 4.26 -23.69 18.91
N ASN A 125 3.06 -23.80 19.49
CA ASN A 125 2.85 -23.46 20.90
C ASN A 125 3.56 -24.45 21.83
N ALA A 126 3.57 -25.75 21.52
CA ALA A 126 4.30 -26.74 22.29
C ALA A 126 5.82 -26.48 22.33
N GLU A 127 6.41 -26.00 21.23
CA GLU A 127 7.84 -25.65 21.17
C GLU A 127 8.16 -24.35 21.93
N LYS A 128 7.26 -23.36 21.89
CA LYS A 128 7.36 -22.10 22.65
C LYS A 128 7.23 -22.27 24.16
N VAL A 129 6.45 -23.23 24.64
CA VAL A 129 6.25 -23.51 26.08
C VAL A 129 7.42 -24.27 26.70
N LYS A 130 8.26 -24.90 25.88
CA LYS A 130 9.40 -25.71 26.33
C LYS A 130 10.70 -24.92 26.53
N LYS A 131 10.66 -23.59 26.40
CA LYS A 131 11.80 -22.67 26.50
C LYS A 131 11.52 -21.57 27.50
#